data_AF-A0A3D5ZQL6-F1
#
_entry.id   AF-A0A3D5ZQL6-F1
#
_cell.length_a   1.000
_cell.length_b   1.000
_cell.length_c   1.000
_cell.angle_alpha   90.00
_cell.angle_beta   90.00
_cell.angle_gamma   90.00
#
_symmetry.space_group_name_H-M   'P 1'
#
loop_
_entity.id
_entity.type
_entity.pdbx_description
1 polymer ?
#
loop_
_entity_poly.entity_id
_entity_poly.type
_entity_poly.pdbx_seq_one_letter_code
_entity_poly.pdbx_strand_id
1 'polypeptide(L)'
;MDSKITKKRLYDFLQYEWLKIIGTIAAAIFILYVVFTTLGGEMKKLDAGGRYYLNYAYGLDDCSSEMSSLVSSALSYGVDYTSVYRFTSDGYSEEQLNAYSKTGELDAVIFDDVALSEDEKYKEVTRFAYAVDKYNIWDFESLYNSAKTYAESFLKEETTELKEENISDEAIEKSFERRLKRNGKYKSAKKRAEGLSLEKQRIIKLFSSVNDLERLLTEHREIFREYRKYTALYALGDVSKEDYEKETPKLYGVDLSKLTVSEGKTSIDRYSKLPGKTTAEGTALTIFDMSYFQQEDEYESLNVLSALVRKTTDFLD
;
A
#
# COMPACT_ATOMS: atom_id res chain seq x y z
N MET A 1 18.83 17.25 71.73
CA MET A 1 17.55 17.98 71.63
C MET A 1 16.76 17.35 70.50
N ASP A 2 15.72 16.58 70.86
CA ASP A 2 14.78 16.01 69.89
C ASP A 2 14.16 17.13 69.05
N SER A 3 14.53 17.18 67.77
CA SER A 3 13.85 18.00 66.78
C SER A 3 12.50 17.38 66.47
N LYS A 4 11.55 17.53 67.41
CA LYS A 4 10.13 17.20 67.19
C LYS A 4 9.63 18.00 66.00
N ILE A 5 9.43 17.32 64.87
CA ILE A 5 8.71 17.88 63.71
C ILE A 5 7.30 18.20 64.20
N THR A 6 7.03 19.49 64.42
CA THR A 6 5.69 19.97 64.76
C THR A 6 4.78 19.80 63.55
N LYS A 7 3.54 19.31 63.77
CA LYS A 7 2.52 19.11 62.72
C LYS A 7 2.38 20.31 61.75
N LYS A 8 2.63 21.52 62.27
CA LYS A 8 2.63 22.77 61.51
C LYS A 8 3.71 22.82 60.42
N ARG A 9 4.94 22.40 60.71
CA ARG A 9 6.03 22.35 59.70
C ARG A 9 5.78 21.28 58.63
N LEU A 10 5.18 20.15 58.99
CA LEU A 10 4.81 19.11 58.01
C LEU A 10 3.67 19.60 57.10
N TYR A 11 2.70 20.33 57.67
CA TYR A 11 1.59 20.94 56.93
C TYR A 11 2.08 22.05 55.97
N ASP A 12 2.97 22.92 56.41
CA ASP A 12 3.55 23.98 55.57
C ASP A 12 4.43 23.40 54.44
N PHE A 13 5.17 22.31 54.71
CA PHE A 13 5.95 21.60 53.69
C PHE A 13 5.04 20.90 52.67
N LEU A 14 3.98 20.22 53.14
CA LEU A 14 2.98 19.60 52.27
C LEU A 14 2.27 20.65 51.40
N GLN A 15 1.83 21.78 51.98
CA GLN A 15 1.12 22.84 51.26
C GLN A 15 1.90 23.44 50.08
N TYR A 16 3.23 23.50 50.19
CA TYR A 16 4.06 24.12 49.15
C TYR A 16 4.54 23.09 48.10
N GLU A 17 4.73 21.83 48.49
CA GLU A 17 5.20 20.76 47.60
C GLU A 17 4.13 20.30 46.61
N TRP A 18 2.84 20.20 47.01
CA TRP A 18 1.78 19.74 46.10
C TRP A 18 1.56 20.71 44.92
N LEU A 19 1.70 22.01 45.15
CA LEU A 19 1.61 23.04 44.12
C LEU A 19 2.76 22.95 43.10
N LYS A 20 3.98 22.64 43.56
CA LYS A 20 5.13 22.40 42.67
C LYS A 20 4.96 21.13 41.85
N ILE A 21 4.42 20.06 42.45
CA ILE A 21 4.14 18.81 41.76
C ILE A 21 3.11 19.03 40.65
N ILE A 22 1.99 19.72 40.94
CA ILE A 22 0.98 20.06 39.93
C ILE A 22 1.57 20.97 38.83
N GLY A 23 2.36 21.99 39.21
CA GLY A 23 3.03 22.87 38.24
C GLY A 23 4.00 22.12 37.32
N THR A 24 4.73 21.14 37.86
CA THR A 24 5.64 20.30 37.09
C THR A 24 4.89 19.36 36.16
N ILE A 25 3.78 18.77 36.61
CA ILE A 25 2.89 17.95 35.76
C ILE A 25 2.30 18.80 34.63
N ALA A 26 1.79 20.00 34.93
CA ALA A 26 1.25 20.90 33.93
C ALA A 26 2.31 21.33 32.90
N ALA A 27 3.54 21.62 33.35
CA ALA A 27 4.67 21.91 32.47
C ALA A 27 5.05 20.71 31.59
N ALA A 28 5.07 19.50 32.14
CA ALA A 28 5.34 18.28 31.38
C ALA A 28 4.25 18.01 30.33
N ILE A 29 2.96 18.17 30.69
CA ILE A 29 1.84 18.08 29.75
C ILE A 29 1.96 19.15 28.66
N PHE A 30 2.32 20.38 29.02
CA PHE A 30 2.52 21.46 28.05
C PHE A 30 3.68 21.17 27.11
N ILE A 31 4.81 20.69 27.61
CA ILE A 31 5.95 20.27 26.78
C ILE A 31 5.53 19.13 25.86
N LEU A 32 4.85 18.08 26.37
CA LEU A 32 4.34 16.99 25.55
C LEU A 32 3.35 17.51 24.49
N TYR A 33 2.44 18.40 24.86
CA TYR A 33 1.51 19.03 23.91
C TYR A 33 2.25 19.80 22.83
N VAL A 34 3.26 20.61 23.18
CA VAL A 34 4.09 21.34 22.22
C VAL A 34 4.86 20.37 21.34
N VAL A 35 5.46 19.32 21.90
CA VAL A 35 6.19 18.28 21.14
C VAL A 35 5.26 17.55 20.19
N PHE A 36 4.09 17.08 20.63
CA PHE A 36 3.09 16.43 19.78
C PHE A 36 2.51 17.37 18.72
N THR A 37 2.34 18.66 19.01
CA THR A 37 1.84 19.63 18.02
C THR A 37 2.91 20.10 17.04
N THR A 38 4.18 20.14 17.43
CA THR A 38 5.32 20.49 16.56
C THR A 38 5.81 19.32 15.73
N LEU A 39 5.96 18.11 16.30
CA LEU A 39 6.18 16.86 15.54
C LEU A 39 4.96 16.52 14.69
N GLY A 40 3.76 16.83 15.17
CA GLY A 40 2.53 16.79 14.39
C GLY A 40 2.56 17.73 13.19
N GLY A 41 3.47 18.71 13.13
CA GLY A 41 3.73 19.54 11.95
C GLY A 41 4.47 18.80 10.83
N GLU A 42 5.32 17.82 11.18
CA GLU A 42 5.94 16.89 10.22
C GLU A 42 4.99 15.77 9.84
N MET A 43 4.20 15.25 10.78
CA MET A 43 3.07 14.37 10.45
C MET A 43 2.04 15.07 9.56
N LYS A 44 1.82 16.39 9.73
CA LYS A 44 0.96 17.21 8.84
C LYS A 44 1.53 17.41 7.43
N LYS A 45 2.86 17.30 7.26
CA LYS A 45 3.48 17.28 5.93
C LYS A 45 3.29 15.90 5.27
N LEU A 46 3.32 14.83 6.07
CA LEU A 46 2.96 13.47 5.65
C LEU A 46 1.45 13.27 5.44
N ASP A 47 0.57 14.02 6.13
CA ASP A 47 -0.90 14.00 5.92
C ASP A 47 -1.30 14.71 4.61
N ALA A 48 -0.40 15.50 4.03
CA ALA A 48 -0.71 16.32 2.86
C ALA A 48 -0.29 15.69 1.53
N GLY A 49 0.41 14.55 1.58
CA GLY A 49 0.80 13.71 0.45
C GLY A 49 0.56 12.24 0.75
N GLY A 50 0.29 11.46 -0.28
CA GLY A 50 0.10 10.02 -0.20
C GLY A 50 1.37 9.29 0.24
N ARG A 51 1.19 8.09 0.78
CA ARG A 51 2.27 7.16 1.12
C ARG A 51 2.08 5.91 0.28
N TYR A 52 3.18 5.29 -0.15
CA TYR A 52 3.12 4.04 -0.89
C TYR A 52 4.13 3.03 -0.33
N TYR A 53 3.64 1.81 -0.07
CA TYR A 53 4.39 0.73 0.55
C TYR A 53 4.35 -0.53 -0.32
N LEU A 54 5.51 -0.90 -0.86
CA LEU A 54 5.71 -2.21 -1.48
C LEU A 54 6.55 -3.08 -0.56
N ASN A 55 6.05 -4.26 -0.19
CA ASN A 55 6.76 -5.15 0.72
C ASN A 55 7.13 -6.48 0.06
N TYR A 56 8.25 -7.06 0.48
CA TYR A 56 8.64 -8.43 0.17
C TYR A 56 8.41 -9.29 1.42
N ALA A 57 7.62 -10.35 1.29
CA ALA A 57 7.30 -11.25 2.40
C ALA A 57 8.04 -12.60 2.34
N TYR A 58 8.16 -13.24 3.51
CA TYR A 58 8.59 -14.63 3.70
C TYR A 58 9.94 -15.04 3.10
N GLY A 59 10.88 -14.09 3.06
CA GLY A 59 12.28 -14.41 2.78
C GLY A 59 12.64 -14.46 1.30
N LEU A 60 11.99 -13.64 0.47
CA LEU A 60 12.48 -13.32 -0.88
C LEU A 60 13.92 -12.75 -0.85
N ASP A 61 14.66 -12.91 -1.95
CA ASP A 61 15.96 -12.28 -2.11
C ASP A 61 15.84 -10.75 -2.11
N ASP A 62 16.92 -10.08 -1.73
CA ASP A 62 16.95 -8.62 -1.71
C ASP A 62 17.06 -8.04 -3.13
N CYS A 63 15.92 -7.80 -3.74
CA CYS A 63 15.76 -7.05 -5.00
C CYS A 63 15.22 -5.62 -4.75
N SER A 64 15.30 -5.14 -3.50
CA SER A 64 14.61 -3.91 -3.07
C SER A 64 15.12 -2.64 -3.75
N SER A 65 16.41 -2.58 -4.12
CA SER A 65 17.03 -1.42 -4.77
C SER A 65 16.44 -1.16 -6.17
N GLU A 66 16.44 -2.17 -7.03
CA GLU A 66 15.84 -2.10 -8.36
C GLU A 66 14.35 -1.81 -8.30
N MET A 67 13.64 -2.47 -7.39
CA MET A 67 12.21 -2.23 -7.20
C MET A 67 11.92 -0.82 -6.68
N SER A 68 12.73 -0.32 -5.74
CA SER A 68 12.60 1.06 -5.24
C SER A 68 12.74 2.07 -6.37
N SER A 69 13.73 1.90 -7.24
CA SER A 69 13.87 2.78 -8.42
C SER A 69 12.66 2.70 -9.36
N LEU A 70 12.09 1.51 -9.57
CA LEU A 70 10.91 1.34 -10.41
C LEU A 70 9.68 2.01 -9.78
N VAL A 71 9.40 1.70 -8.52
CA VAL A 71 8.27 2.26 -7.76
C VAL A 71 8.36 3.77 -7.73
N SER A 72 9.50 4.36 -7.33
CA SER A 72 9.65 5.82 -7.27
C SER A 72 9.45 6.51 -8.63
N SER A 73 9.77 5.84 -9.74
CA SER A 73 9.50 6.38 -11.09
C SER A 73 8.04 6.19 -11.55
N ALA A 74 7.35 5.20 -10.98
CA ALA A 74 6.01 4.80 -11.35
C ALA A 74 4.91 5.56 -10.61
N LEU A 75 5.18 6.13 -9.44
CA LEU A 75 4.16 6.83 -8.65
C LEU A 75 3.80 8.21 -9.25
N SER A 76 2.64 8.74 -8.86
CA SER A 76 2.23 10.10 -9.22
C SER A 76 2.79 11.15 -8.24
N TYR A 77 2.73 12.43 -8.63
CA TYR A 77 3.25 13.56 -7.85
C TYR A 77 2.62 13.74 -6.46
N GLY A 78 1.51 13.05 -6.19
CA GLY A 78 0.80 13.10 -4.92
C GLY A 78 1.42 12.22 -3.85
N VAL A 79 2.30 11.27 -4.21
CA VAL A 79 2.96 10.38 -3.26
C VAL A 79 4.26 11.00 -2.79
N ASP A 80 4.30 11.41 -1.52
CA ASP A 80 5.45 12.10 -0.92
C ASP A 80 6.40 11.13 -0.19
N TYR A 81 5.91 9.94 0.18
CA TYR A 81 6.70 8.91 0.84
C TYR A 81 6.52 7.57 0.15
N THR A 82 7.64 6.91 -0.12
CA THR A 82 7.68 5.57 -0.70
C THR A 82 8.58 4.69 0.14
N SER A 83 8.10 3.49 0.46
CA SER A 83 8.90 2.47 1.12
C SER A 83 8.85 1.20 0.29
N VAL A 84 10.03 0.70 -0.08
CA VAL A 84 10.20 -0.67 -0.55
C VAL A 84 10.94 -1.43 0.53
N TYR A 85 10.25 -2.33 1.21
CA TYR A 85 10.78 -2.98 2.41
C TYR A 85 10.73 -4.50 2.30
N ARG A 86 11.72 -5.18 2.85
CA ARG A 86 11.75 -6.64 2.93
C ARG A 86 11.53 -7.07 4.37
N PHE A 87 10.49 -7.85 4.60
CA PHE A 87 10.24 -8.49 5.88
C PHE A 87 11.37 -9.46 6.23
N THR A 88 11.68 -9.53 7.51
CA THR A 88 12.77 -10.37 7.99
C THR A 88 12.36 -11.84 7.87
N SER A 89 13.27 -12.65 7.34
CA SER A 89 13.05 -14.08 7.06
C SER A 89 13.19 -14.97 8.29
N ASP A 90 13.41 -14.38 9.47
CA ASP A 90 13.67 -15.03 10.75
C ASP A 90 12.40 -15.53 11.47
N GLY A 91 11.33 -15.78 10.70
CA GLY A 91 10.05 -16.26 11.21
C GLY A 91 9.06 -15.16 11.59
N TYR A 92 9.47 -13.88 11.63
CA TYR A 92 8.60 -12.77 12.02
C TYR A 92 7.83 -12.11 10.86
N SER A 93 7.95 -12.64 9.65
CA SER A 93 7.28 -12.07 8.47
C SER A 93 5.75 -12.00 8.64
N GLU A 94 5.15 -12.96 9.33
CA GLU A 94 3.71 -12.98 9.57
C GLU A 94 3.26 -11.93 10.59
N GLU A 95 4.00 -11.77 11.70
CA GLU A 95 3.76 -10.71 12.68
C GLU A 95 3.92 -9.32 12.05
N GLN A 96 4.91 -9.16 11.17
CA GLN A 96 5.12 -7.94 10.40
C GLN A 96 3.96 -7.67 9.45
N LEU A 97 3.52 -8.65 8.65
CA LEU A 97 2.32 -8.53 7.81
C LEU A 97 1.08 -8.14 8.63
N ASN A 98 0.85 -8.81 9.75
CA ASN A 98 -0.27 -8.52 10.66
C ASN A 98 -0.20 -7.12 11.27
N ALA A 99 0.99 -6.59 11.53
CA ALA A 99 1.16 -5.23 12.03
C ALA A 99 0.90 -4.20 10.90
N TYR A 100 1.52 -4.39 9.74
CA TYR A 100 1.49 -3.45 8.62
C TYR A 100 0.09 -3.38 7.97
N SER A 101 -0.64 -4.51 7.92
CA SER A 101 -2.04 -4.54 7.47
C SER A 101 -2.96 -3.69 8.35
N LYS A 102 -2.66 -3.59 9.66
CA LYS A 102 -3.44 -2.77 10.61
C LYS A 102 -3.08 -1.29 10.55
N THR A 103 -1.90 -0.95 10.04
CA THR A 103 -1.43 0.44 9.89
C THR A 103 -1.68 1.01 8.49
N GLY A 104 -2.14 0.18 7.55
CA GLY A 104 -2.38 0.60 6.17
C GLY A 104 -1.10 0.73 5.34
N GLU A 105 -0.10 -0.10 5.64
CA GLU A 105 1.27 0.00 5.08
C GLU A 105 1.61 -1.19 4.15
N LEU A 106 0.61 -1.74 3.45
CA LEU A 106 0.74 -2.90 2.55
C LEU A 106 0.11 -2.68 1.16
N ASP A 107 0.35 -1.55 0.49
CA ASP A 107 -0.30 -1.26 -0.81
C ASP A 107 -0.07 -2.35 -1.87
N ALA A 108 1.16 -2.86 -1.93
CA ALA A 108 1.49 -4.04 -2.72
C ALA A 108 2.46 -4.94 -1.94
N VAL A 109 2.32 -6.25 -2.12
CA VAL A 109 3.23 -7.23 -1.50
C VAL A 109 3.62 -8.29 -2.50
N ILE A 110 4.92 -8.55 -2.60
CA ILE A 110 5.45 -9.71 -3.30
C ILE A 110 5.61 -10.84 -2.29
N PHE A 111 4.93 -11.95 -2.57
CA PHE A 111 5.01 -13.19 -1.83
C PHE A 111 5.86 -14.20 -2.57
N ASP A 112 6.51 -15.08 -1.82
CA ASP A 112 6.87 -16.38 -2.37
C ASP A 112 5.62 -17.26 -2.48
N ASP A 113 5.55 -18.03 -3.56
CA ASP A 113 4.50 -18.98 -3.85
C ASP A 113 5.06 -20.40 -3.67
N VAL A 114 5.62 -20.63 -2.48
CA VAL A 114 6.22 -21.90 -2.07
C VAL A 114 5.30 -22.59 -1.06
N ALA A 115 5.13 -23.90 -1.20
CA ALA A 115 4.35 -24.72 -0.28
C ALA A 115 4.89 -24.60 1.15
N LEU A 116 3.99 -24.50 2.13
CA LEU A 116 4.33 -24.44 3.56
C LEU A 116 4.88 -25.77 4.10
N SER A 117 4.62 -26.88 3.40
CA SER A 117 5.03 -28.23 3.78
C SER A 117 5.32 -29.07 2.54
N GLU A 118 6.22 -30.06 2.69
CA GLU A 118 6.49 -31.07 1.67
C GLU A 118 5.44 -32.21 1.67
N ASP A 119 4.56 -32.25 2.67
CA ASP A 119 3.45 -33.20 2.72
C ASP A 119 2.46 -32.93 1.57
N GLU A 120 2.17 -33.95 0.77
CA GLU A 120 1.26 -33.88 -0.38
C GLU A 120 -0.11 -33.33 0.00
N LYS A 121 -0.56 -33.56 1.23
CA LYS A 121 -1.83 -33.03 1.75
C LYS A 121 -1.86 -31.50 1.81
N TYR A 122 -0.71 -30.86 1.99
CA TYR A 122 -0.55 -29.42 2.17
C TYR A 122 0.16 -28.73 1.01
N LYS A 123 0.34 -29.45 -0.11
CA LYS A 123 1.07 -28.95 -1.27
C LYS A 123 0.42 -27.72 -1.93
N GLU A 124 -0.91 -27.60 -1.81
CA GLU A 124 -1.68 -26.44 -2.28
C GLU A 124 -1.65 -25.26 -1.29
N VAL A 125 -1.15 -25.47 -0.07
CA VAL A 125 -1.03 -24.44 0.95
C VAL A 125 0.31 -23.72 0.76
N THR A 126 0.34 -22.78 -0.16
CA THR A 126 1.49 -21.89 -0.34
C THR A 126 1.38 -20.65 0.56
N ARG A 127 2.50 -19.94 0.75
CA ARG A 127 2.52 -18.68 1.51
C ARG A 127 1.66 -17.60 0.87
N PHE A 128 1.69 -17.50 -0.46
CA PHE A 128 0.76 -16.70 -1.25
C PHE A 128 -0.71 -17.09 -0.97
N ALA A 129 -1.07 -18.38 -1.10
CA ALA A 129 -2.43 -18.85 -0.86
C ALA A 129 -2.91 -18.54 0.57
N TYR A 130 -2.07 -18.78 1.56
CA TYR A 130 -2.34 -18.45 2.96
C TYR A 130 -2.56 -16.95 3.18
N ALA A 131 -1.78 -16.09 2.51
CA ALA A 131 -1.94 -14.65 2.60
C ALA A 131 -3.27 -14.17 1.97
N VAL A 132 -3.66 -14.72 0.82
CA VAL A 132 -4.95 -14.38 0.17
C VAL A 132 -6.15 -14.74 1.04
N ASP A 133 -6.07 -15.85 1.77
CA ASP A 133 -7.14 -16.24 2.70
C ASP A 133 -7.21 -15.35 3.94
N LYS A 134 -6.04 -14.95 4.47
CA LYS A 134 -5.92 -14.30 5.77
C LYS A 134 -6.11 -12.78 5.71
N TYR A 135 -5.68 -12.15 4.62
CA TYR A 135 -5.64 -10.70 4.50
C TYR A 135 -6.68 -10.16 3.51
N ASN A 136 -6.93 -8.86 3.59
CA ASN A 136 -7.78 -8.17 2.63
C ASN A 136 -6.97 -7.86 1.37
N ILE A 137 -6.92 -8.81 0.45
CA ILE A 137 -6.25 -8.69 -0.85
C ILE A 137 -7.31 -8.50 -1.93
N TRP A 138 -7.08 -7.52 -2.80
CA TRP A 138 -7.93 -7.29 -3.96
C TRP A 138 -7.87 -8.49 -4.91
N ASP A 139 -9.02 -8.97 -5.37
CA ASP A 139 -9.05 -9.64 -6.66
C ASP A 139 -8.95 -8.60 -7.78
N PHE A 140 -8.19 -8.90 -8.83
CA PHE A 140 -7.85 -7.92 -9.87
C PHE A 140 -9.05 -7.47 -10.70
N GLU A 141 -10.11 -8.28 -10.80
CA GLU A 141 -11.35 -7.90 -11.48
C GLU A 141 -12.13 -6.87 -10.65
N SER A 142 -12.23 -7.07 -9.34
CA SER A 142 -12.84 -6.11 -8.42
C SER A 142 -12.02 -4.82 -8.30
N LEU A 143 -10.69 -4.93 -8.25
CA LEU A 143 -9.80 -3.77 -8.29
C LEU A 143 -9.98 -2.97 -9.58
N TYR A 144 -10.03 -3.64 -10.74
CA TYR A 144 -10.30 -3.00 -12.02
C TYR A 144 -11.63 -2.26 -12.00
N ASN A 145 -12.71 -2.91 -11.55
CA ASN A 145 -14.03 -2.29 -11.51
C ASN A 145 -14.08 -1.07 -10.57
N SER A 146 -13.43 -1.16 -9.40
CA SER A 146 -13.32 -0.04 -8.45
C SER A 146 -12.53 1.12 -9.05
N ALA A 147 -11.35 0.83 -9.62
CA ALA A 147 -10.49 1.84 -10.24
C ALA A 147 -11.16 2.49 -11.46
N LYS A 148 -11.85 1.72 -12.29
CA LYS A 148 -12.63 2.21 -13.43
C LYS A 148 -13.74 3.14 -12.97
N THR A 149 -14.53 2.75 -11.97
CA THR A 149 -15.60 3.58 -11.42
C THR A 149 -15.05 4.91 -10.89
N TYR A 150 -13.91 4.86 -10.18
CA TYR A 150 -13.23 6.07 -9.71
C TYR A 150 -12.71 6.93 -10.89
N ALA A 151 -12.10 6.32 -11.90
CA ALA A 151 -11.60 7.02 -13.09
C ALA A 151 -12.73 7.69 -13.90
N GLU A 152 -13.85 7.00 -14.09
CA GLU A 152 -15.03 7.51 -14.80
C GLU A 152 -15.62 8.76 -14.13
N SER A 153 -15.43 8.94 -12.82
CA SER A 153 -15.87 10.15 -12.10
C SER A 153 -15.18 11.44 -12.57
N PHE A 154 -14.10 11.33 -13.35
CA PHE A 154 -13.37 12.44 -13.95
C PHE A 154 -13.75 12.75 -15.39
N LEU A 155 -14.64 11.97 -16.00
CA LEU A 155 -15.09 12.16 -17.37
C LEU A 155 -16.16 13.26 -17.47
N LYS A 156 -16.30 13.82 -18.67
CA LYS A 156 -17.48 14.61 -19.06
C LYS A 156 -18.70 13.68 -19.12
N GLU A 157 -19.90 14.21 -18.81
CA GLU A 157 -21.15 13.43 -18.60
C GLU A 157 -21.57 12.50 -19.76
N GLU A 158 -20.98 12.65 -20.95
CA GLU A 158 -21.41 12.00 -22.19
C GLU A 158 -20.56 10.78 -22.61
N THR A 159 -19.59 10.34 -21.80
CA THR A 159 -18.67 9.26 -22.19
C THR A 159 -18.19 8.41 -21.03
N THR A 160 -17.84 7.15 -21.33
CA THR A 160 -17.15 6.20 -20.44
C THR A 160 -15.73 5.90 -20.92
N GLU A 161 -15.28 6.52 -22.02
CA GLU A 161 -13.95 6.30 -22.57
C GLU A 161 -12.89 7.07 -21.78
N LEU A 162 -12.01 6.32 -21.10
CA LEU A 162 -10.88 6.83 -20.32
C LEU A 162 -9.76 7.38 -21.20
N LYS A 163 -9.99 8.55 -21.81
CA LYS A 163 -9.03 9.29 -22.65
C LYS A 163 -8.85 10.73 -22.18
N GLU A 164 -7.69 11.32 -22.46
CA GLU A 164 -7.33 12.66 -21.98
C GLU A 164 -8.30 13.75 -22.46
N GLU A 165 -8.74 13.68 -23.73
CA GLU A 165 -9.68 14.63 -24.32
C GLU A 165 -11.06 14.65 -23.64
N ASN A 166 -11.40 13.56 -22.95
CA ASN A 166 -12.68 13.36 -22.27
C ASN A 166 -12.67 13.82 -20.81
N ILE A 167 -11.52 14.25 -20.27
CA ILE A 167 -11.40 14.70 -18.88
C ILE A 167 -12.19 15.99 -18.65
N SER A 168 -12.93 16.02 -17.54
CA SER A 168 -13.62 17.20 -17.01
C SER A 168 -12.69 18.03 -16.14
N ASP A 169 -12.31 19.23 -16.59
CA ASP A 169 -11.48 20.14 -15.80
C ASP A 169 -12.16 20.53 -14.48
N GLU A 170 -13.50 20.56 -14.43
CA GLU A 170 -14.26 20.80 -13.18
C GLU A 170 -14.10 19.64 -12.18
N ALA A 171 -14.10 18.39 -12.67
CA ALA A 171 -13.86 17.22 -11.82
C ALA A 171 -12.42 17.21 -11.27
N ILE A 172 -11.43 17.58 -12.10
CA ILE A 172 -10.04 17.77 -11.67
C ILE A 172 -9.95 18.83 -10.57
N GLU A 173 -10.58 19.99 -10.75
CA GLU A 173 -10.55 21.04 -9.74
C GLU A 173 -11.20 20.58 -8.43
N LYS A 174 -12.35 19.90 -8.49
CA LYS A 174 -13.02 19.33 -7.30
C LYS A 174 -12.13 18.31 -6.58
N SER A 175 -11.46 17.42 -7.30
CA SER A 175 -10.51 16.46 -6.71
C SER A 175 -9.32 17.16 -6.06
N PHE A 176 -8.72 18.13 -6.77
CA PHE A 176 -7.62 18.93 -6.25
C PHE A 176 -8.03 19.68 -4.97
N GLU A 177 -9.23 20.25 -4.93
CA GLU A 177 -9.75 20.90 -3.73
C GLU A 177 -10.00 19.92 -2.59
N ARG A 178 -10.52 18.73 -2.87
CA ARG A 178 -10.75 17.69 -1.85
C ARG A 178 -9.44 17.23 -1.22
N ARG A 179 -8.44 16.91 -2.05
CA ARG A 179 -7.16 16.32 -1.61
C ARG A 179 -6.18 17.35 -1.04
N LEU A 180 -6.03 18.50 -1.71
CA LEU A 180 -4.84 19.35 -1.54
C LEU A 180 -5.13 20.78 -1.07
N LYS A 181 -6.39 21.19 -0.88
CA LYS A 181 -6.76 22.56 -0.47
C LYS A 181 -6.13 23.03 0.85
N ARG A 182 -5.85 22.09 1.76
CA ARG A 182 -5.18 22.38 3.06
C ARG A 182 -3.66 22.21 3.01
N ASN A 183 -3.11 21.70 1.90
CA ASN A 183 -1.68 21.54 1.74
C ASN A 183 -1.02 22.92 1.58
N GLY A 184 -0.11 23.26 2.50
CA GLY A 184 0.58 24.54 2.52
C GLY A 184 1.41 24.83 1.26
N LYS A 185 1.72 23.80 0.46
CA LYS A 185 2.42 23.90 -0.82
C LYS A 185 1.65 24.74 -1.85
N TYR A 186 0.31 24.70 -1.87
CA TYR A 186 -0.50 25.27 -2.95
C TYR A 186 -1.21 26.60 -2.60
N LYS A 187 -0.72 27.35 -1.60
CA LYS A 187 -1.35 28.58 -1.11
C LYS A 187 -1.40 29.76 -2.09
N SER A 188 -0.42 29.87 -2.99
CA SER A 188 -0.36 30.97 -3.99
C SER A 188 -1.04 30.57 -5.29
N ALA A 189 -1.64 31.53 -6.01
CA ALA A 189 -2.28 31.29 -7.31
C ALA A 189 -1.37 30.54 -8.31
N LYS A 190 -0.08 30.92 -8.39
CA LYS A 190 0.90 30.24 -9.25
C LYS A 190 1.07 28.76 -8.89
N LYS A 191 1.29 28.45 -7.61
CA LYS A 191 1.42 27.07 -7.14
C LYS A 191 0.12 26.29 -7.26
N ARG A 192 -1.04 26.93 -7.08
CA ARG A 192 -2.35 26.29 -7.33
C ARG A 192 -2.49 25.87 -8.79
N ALA A 193 -2.13 26.73 -9.74
CA ALA A 193 -2.14 26.39 -11.16
C ALA A 193 -1.18 25.23 -11.48
N GLU A 194 0.02 25.22 -10.89
CA GLU A 194 0.97 24.11 -10.98
C GLU A 194 0.37 22.80 -10.41
N GLY A 195 -0.25 22.86 -9.22
CA GLY A 195 -0.90 21.72 -8.59
C GLY A 195 -2.07 21.15 -9.41
N LEU A 196 -2.89 22.00 -10.02
CA LEU A 196 -3.97 21.55 -10.92
C LEU A 196 -3.42 20.86 -12.17
N SER A 197 -2.32 21.37 -12.74
CA SER A 197 -1.64 20.71 -13.87
C SER A 197 -1.11 19.33 -13.49
N LEU A 198 -0.53 19.20 -12.29
CA LEU A 198 -0.04 17.92 -11.79
C LEU A 198 -1.20 16.96 -11.49
N GLU A 199 -2.33 17.45 -10.95
CA GLU A 199 -3.53 16.64 -10.73
C GLU A 199 -4.09 16.10 -12.04
N LYS A 200 -4.14 16.93 -13.09
CA LYS A 200 -4.53 16.46 -14.42
C LYS A 200 -3.61 15.34 -14.91
N GLN A 201 -2.29 15.49 -14.76
CA GLN A 201 -1.33 14.43 -15.11
C GLN A 201 -1.53 13.15 -14.30
N ARG A 202 -1.86 13.24 -13.01
CA ARG A 202 -2.19 12.06 -12.19
C ARG A 202 -3.42 11.34 -12.74
N ILE A 203 -4.47 12.06 -13.10
CA ILE A 203 -5.70 11.45 -13.64
C ILE A 203 -5.46 10.84 -15.03
N ILE A 204 -4.68 11.48 -15.90
CA ILE A 204 -4.25 10.87 -17.17
C ILE A 204 -3.49 9.56 -16.91
N LYS A 205 -2.59 9.56 -15.92
CA LYS A 205 -1.84 8.35 -15.53
C LYS A 205 -2.77 7.25 -15.00
N LEU A 206 -3.74 7.60 -14.15
CA LEU A 206 -4.77 6.68 -13.68
C LEU A 206 -5.55 6.06 -14.86
N PHE A 207 -6.00 6.88 -15.82
CA PHE A 207 -6.72 6.38 -17.00
C PHE A 207 -5.87 5.38 -17.78
N SER A 208 -4.61 5.71 -18.02
CA SER A 208 -3.65 4.81 -18.67
C SER A 208 -3.51 3.49 -17.91
N SER A 209 -3.34 3.54 -16.59
CA SER A 209 -3.13 2.32 -15.78
C SER A 209 -4.39 1.47 -15.64
N VAL A 210 -5.58 2.08 -15.66
CA VAL A 210 -6.86 1.34 -15.71
C VAL A 210 -7.02 0.64 -17.06
N ASN A 211 -6.74 1.33 -18.17
CA ASN A 211 -6.76 0.74 -19.50
C ASN A 211 -5.70 -0.38 -19.64
N ASP A 212 -4.51 -0.18 -19.07
CA ASP A 212 -3.47 -1.20 -19.02
C ASP A 212 -3.96 -2.44 -18.27
N LEU A 213 -4.58 -2.28 -17.09
CA LEU A 213 -5.13 -3.41 -16.34
C LEU A 213 -6.25 -4.11 -17.11
N GLU A 214 -7.14 -3.38 -17.79
CA GLU A 214 -8.15 -3.97 -18.67
C GLU A 214 -7.53 -4.83 -19.75
N ARG A 215 -6.49 -4.32 -20.43
CA ARG A 215 -5.75 -5.05 -21.46
C ARG A 215 -5.10 -6.31 -20.89
N LEU A 216 -4.47 -6.22 -19.72
CA LEU A 216 -3.88 -7.40 -19.08
C LEU A 216 -4.94 -8.45 -18.71
N LEU A 217 -6.08 -8.03 -18.18
CA LEU A 217 -7.17 -8.95 -17.80
C LEU A 217 -7.84 -9.62 -19.00
N THR A 218 -7.84 -8.96 -20.16
CA THR A 218 -8.53 -9.42 -21.38
C THR A 218 -7.61 -10.16 -22.34
N GLU A 219 -6.39 -9.67 -22.56
CA GLU A 219 -5.43 -10.19 -23.55
C GLU A 219 -4.34 -11.08 -22.92
N HIS A 220 -4.02 -10.87 -21.64
CA HIS A 220 -2.89 -11.52 -20.96
C HIS A 220 -3.29 -12.18 -19.64
N ARG A 221 -4.51 -12.74 -19.58
CA ARG A 221 -5.07 -13.34 -18.35
C ARG A 221 -4.17 -14.41 -17.75
N GLU A 222 -3.36 -15.08 -18.57
CA GLU A 222 -2.43 -16.12 -18.16
C GLU A 222 -1.40 -15.66 -17.13
N ILE A 223 -1.06 -14.37 -17.06
CA ILE A 223 -0.08 -13.86 -16.07
C ILE A 223 -0.64 -13.85 -14.65
N PHE A 224 -1.96 -13.93 -14.49
CA PHE A 224 -2.58 -13.86 -13.18
C PHE A 224 -2.65 -15.24 -12.51
N ARG A 225 -2.55 -15.23 -11.19
CA ARG A 225 -2.76 -16.38 -10.31
C ARG A 225 -4.24 -16.45 -9.97
N GLU A 226 -4.90 -17.45 -10.54
CA GLU A 226 -6.25 -17.81 -10.14
C GLU A 226 -6.21 -18.60 -8.83
N TYR A 227 -7.05 -18.20 -7.88
CA TYR A 227 -7.12 -18.81 -6.57
C TYR A 227 -8.54 -18.71 -6.02
N ARG A 228 -9.04 -19.79 -5.41
CA ARG A 228 -10.29 -19.78 -4.67
C ARG A 228 -9.99 -19.44 -3.21
N LYS A 229 -10.64 -18.39 -2.70
CA LYS A 229 -10.49 -17.99 -1.31
C LYS A 229 -10.91 -19.11 -0.36
N TYR A 230 -10.24 -19.19 0.78
CA TYR A 230 -10.29 -20.24 1.79
C TYR A 230 -9.70 -21.60 1.42
N THR A 231 -9.05 -21.78 0.26
CA THR A 231 -8.39 -23.05 -0.08
C THR A 231 -7.35 -23.46 0.97
N ALA A 232 -6.44 -22.55 1.32
CA ALA A 232 -5.36 -22.82 2.27
C ALA A 232 -5.90 -23.03 3.69
N LEU A 233 -6.79 -22.15 4.17
CA LEU A 233 -7.38 -22.28 5.51
C LEU A 233 -8.29 -23.51 5.63
N TYR A 234 -9.00 -23.90 4.57
CA TYR A 234 -9.78 -25.13 4.57
C TYR A 234 -8.88 -26.37 4.68
N ALA A 235 -7.77 -26.42 3.93
CA ALA A 235 -6.79 -27.51 4.00
C ALA A 235 -6.16 -27.64 5.40
N LEU A 236 -5.97 -26.51 6.10
CA LEU A 236 -5.49 -26.45 7.48
C LEU A 236 -6.57 -26.79 8.52
N GLY A 237 -7.85 -26.80 8.14
CA GLY A 237 -8.99 -27.06 9.03
C GLY A 237 -9.49 -25.83 9.78
N ASP A 238 -9.07 -24.62 9.37
CA ASP A 238 -9.42 -23.35 10.01
C ASP A 238 -10.74 -22.76 9.48
N VAL A 239 -11.23 -23.22 8.33
CA VAL A 239 -12.48 -22.77 7.70
C VAL A 239 -13.40 -23.96 7.40
N SER A 240 -14.71 -23.74 7.48
CA SER A 240 -15.70 -24.78 7.18
C SER A 240 -15.75 -25.10 5.68
N LYS A 241 -16.15 -26.34 5.35
CA LYS A 241 -16.37 -26.74 3.95
C LYS A 241 -17.44 -25.85 3.27
N GLU A 242 -18.47 -25.46 4.01
CA GLU A 242 -19.57 -24.64 3.49
C GLU A 242 -19.07 -23.24 3.07
N ASP A 243 -18.19 -22.63 3.87
CA ASP A 243 -17.65 -21.30 3.56
C ASP A 243 -16.67 -21.35 2.39
N TYR A 244 -15.85 -22.39 2.31
CA TYR A 244 -14.99 -22.64 1.14
C TYR A 244 -15.79 -22.85 -0.16
N GLU A 245 -16.89 -23.62 -0.10
CA GLU A 245 -17.72 -23.91 -1.28
C GLU A 245 -18.54 -22.71 -1.79
N LYS A 246 -18.73 -21.66 -0.97
CA LYS A 246 -19.35 -20.38 -1.40
C LYS A 246 -18.44 -19.55 -2.29
N GLU A 247 -17.13 -19.74 -2.18
CA GLU A 247 -16.14 -18.95 -2.91
C GLU A 247 -15.92 -19.50 -4.32
N THR A 248 -15.74 -18.59 -5.28
CA THR A 248 -15.35 -18.93 -6.65
C THR A 248 -13.88 -18.57 -6.86
N PRO A 249 -13.15 -19.30 -7.73
CA PRO A 249 -11.81 -18.89 -8.14
C PRO A 249 -11.83 -17.47 -8.72
N LYS A 250 -10.87 -16.63 -8.32
CA LYS A 250 -10.64 -15.28 -8.84
C LYS A 250 -9.15 -15.00 -8.98
N LEU A 251 -8.79 -13.89 -9.60
CA LEU A 251 -7.41 -13.49 -9.85
C LEU A 251 -6.86 -12.67 -8.69
N TYR A 252 -5.96 -13.22 -7.87
CA TYR A 252 -5.46 -12.56 -6.64
C TYR A 252 -3.99 -12.14 -6.67
N GLY A 253 -3.26 -12.52 -7.71
CA GLY A 253 -1.84 -12.18 -7.85
C GLY A 253 -1.41 -12.13 -9.30
N VAL A 254 -0.30 -11.45 -9.56
CA VAL A 254 0.45 -11.53 -10.82
C VAL A 254 1.62 -12.46 -10.61
N ASP A 255 1.67 -13.55 -11.37
CA ASP A 255 2.78 -14.47 -11.42
C ASP A 255 3.97 -13.81 -12.11
N LEU A 256 4.95 -13.36 -11.32
CA LEU A 256 6.07 -12.60 -11.86
C LEU A 256 6.91 -13.43 -12.82
N SER A 257 6.94 -14.75 -12.67
CA SER A 257 7.65 -15.65 -13.59
C SER A 257 7.08 -15.66 -15.02
N LYS A 258 5.81 -15.22 -15.20
CA LYS A 258 5.15 -15.13 -16.50
C LYS A 258 5.36 -13.79 -17.20
N LEU A 259 6.03 -12.83 -16.56
CA LEU A 259 6.47 -11.60 -17.19
C LEU A 259 7.76 -11.87 -17.99
N THR A 260 7.62 -12.62 -19.08
CA THR A 260 8.75 -13.07 -19.92
C THR A 260 9.41 -11.90 -20.63
N VAL A 261 10.74 -11.88 -20.60
CA VAL A 261 11.55 -10.76 -21.11
C VAL A 261 11.40 -10.61 -22.61
N SER A 262 10.89 -9.46 -23.04
CA SER A 262 10.92 -9.04 -24.44
C SER A 262 12.28 -8.44 -24.84
N GLU A 263 12.58 -8.40 -26.13
CA GLU A 263 13.84 -7.85 -26.65
C GLU A 263 14.02 -6.38 -26.20
N GLY A 264 15.17 -6.06 -25.61
CA GLY A 264 15.46 -4.71 -25.10
C GLY A 264 14.82 -4.36 -23.75
N LYS A 265 14.04 -5.26 -23.14
CA LYS A 265 13.46 -5.08 -21.80
C LYS A 265 14.37 -5.64 -20.69
N THR A 266 14.03 -5.31 -19.44
CA THR A 266 14.77 -5.74 -18.25
C THR A 266 14.21 -7.07 -17.73
N SER A 267 15.07 -8.00 -17.30
CA SER A 267 14.58 -9.25 -16.71
C SER A 267 13.80 -9.02 -15.41
N ILE A 268 12.67 -9.73 -15.26
CA ILE A 268 11.86 -9.74 -14.04
C ILE A 268 12.65 -10.27 -12.82
N ASP A 269 13.66 -11.10 -13.04
CA ASP A 269 14.51 -11.67 -11.99
C ASP A 269 15.30 -10.61 -11.20
N ARG A 270 15.44 -9.40 -11.76
CA ARG A 270 16.04 -8.24 -11.08
C ARG A 270 15.12 -7.62 -10.03
N TYR A 271 13.83 -7.91 -10.12
CA TYR A 271 12.78 -7.33 -9.27
C TYR A 271 12.28 -8.31 -8.22
N SER A 272 12.35 -9.61 -8.49
CA SER A 272 11.91 -10.64 -7.55
C SER A 272 12.54 -11.98 -7.87
N LYS A 273 13.00 -12.69 -6.82
CA LYS A 273 13.44 -14.08 -6.89
C LYS A 273 13.47 -14.69 -5.48
N LEU A 274 13.41 -16.00 -5.41
CA LEU A 274 13.61 -16.74 -4.15
C LEU A 274 15.11 -16.85 -3.82
N PRO A 275 15.48 -17.03 -2.54
CA PRO A 275 16.87 -17.20 -2.14
C PRO A 275 17.59 -18.31 -2.89
N GLY A 276 18.73 -17.96 -3.47
CA GLY A 276 19.56 -18.90 -4.23
C GLY A 276 18.98 -19.33 -5.58
N LYS A 277 17.89 -18.71 -6.03
CA LYS A 277 17.34 -18.89 -7.38
C LYS A 277 17.83 -17.78 -8.31
N THR A 278 17.86 -18.09 -9.60
CA THR A 278 18.24 -17.14 -10.66
C THR A 278 17.05 -16.58 -11.40
N THR A 279 15.84 -17.12 -11.14
CA THR A 279 14.60 -16.75 -11.81
C THR A 279 13.53 -16.26 -10.82
N ALA A 280 12.55 -15.51 -11.30
CA ALA A 280 11.37 -15.08 -10.54
C ALA A 280 10.32 -16.20 -10.31
N GLU A 281 10.66 -17.46 -10.63
CA GLU A 281 9.80 -18.62 -10.43
C GLU A 281 9.38 -18.76 -8.96
N GLY A 282 8.08 -19.00 -8.74
CA GLY A 282 7.51 -19.11 -7.40
C GLY A 282 7.43 -17.76 -6.67
N THR A 283 7.26 -16.64 -7.38
CA THR A 283 6.98 -15.34 -6.77
C THR A 283 5.74 -14.70 -7.38
N ALA A 284 4.93 -14.05 -6.54
CA ALA A 284 3.66 -13.44 -6.95
C ALA A 284 3.51 -12.04 -6.34
N LEU A 285 3.14 -11.06 -7.17
CA LEU A 285 2.78 -9.71 -6.72
C LEU A 285 1.28 -9.66 -6.42
N THR A 286 0.93 -9.10 -5.27
CA THR A 286 -0.46 -8.90 -4.82
C THR A 286 -0.69 -7.44 -4.48
N ILE A 287 -1.95 -7.00 -4.56
CA ILE A 287 -2.36 -5.65 -4.19
C ILE A 287 -3.35 -5.78 -3.03
N PHE A 288 -3.08 -5.12 -1.91
CA PHE A 288 -4.01 -5.18 -0.78
C PHE A 288 -5.11 -4.15 -0.95
N ASP A 289 -6.29 -4.48 -0.44
CA ASP A 289 -7.37 -3.52 -0.31
C ASP A 289 -7.13 -2.66 0.95
N MET A 290 -6.55 -1.49 0.69
CA MET A 290 -6.25 -0.44 1.65
C MET A 290 -7.23 0.73 1.54
N SER A 291 -8.36 0.57 0.86
CA SER A 291 -9.36 1.63 0.61
C SER A 291 -9.84 2.34 1.88
N TYR A 292 -9.86 1.62 3.02
CA TYR A 292 -10.17 2.18 4.34
C TYR A 292 -9.12 3.22 4.82
N PHE A 293 -7.85 3.00 4.51
CA PHE A 293 -6.72 3.85 4.92
C PHE A 293 -6.33 4.86 3.84
N GLN A 294 -6.48 4.50 2.57
CA GLN A 294 -5.97 5.21 1.41
C GLN A 294 -7.01 5.20 0.29
N GLN A 295 -8.04 6.05 0.39
CA GLN A 295 -9.17 6.02 -0.57
C GLN A 295 -8.75 6.18 -2.04
N GLU A 296 -7.88 7.14 -2.33
CA GLU A 296 -7.59 7.54 -3.72
C GLU A 296 -6.17 7.17 -4.16
N ASP A 297 -5.28 6.93 -3.19
CA ASP A 297 -3.87 6.63 -3.41
C ASP A 297 -3.65 5.12 -3.58
N GLU A 298 -4.62 4.25 -3.23
CA GLU A 298 -4.53 2.80 -3.44
C GLU A 298 -4.32 2.43 -4.93
N TYR A 299 -4.86 3.25 -5.85
CA TYR A 299 -4.72 3.03 -7.28
C TYR A 299 -3.30 3.31 -7.81
N GLU A 300 -2.41 3.86 -7.00
CA GLU A 300 -0.99 3.97 -7.35
C GLU A 300 -0.34 2.60 -7.58
N SER A 301 -0.88 1.53 -6.98
CA SER A 301 -0.45 0.15 -7.26
C SER A 301 -0.67 -0.26 -8.72
N LEU A 302 -1.65 0.33 -9.42
CA LEU A 302 -1.84 0.11 -10.85
C LEU A 302 -0.71 0.74 -11.66
N ASN A 303 -0.26 1.95 -11.27
CA ASN A 303 0.86 2.60 -11.93
C ASN A 303 2.15 1.79 -11.77
N VAL A 304 2.38 1.22 -10.59
CA VAL A 304 3.53 0.34 -10.31
C VAL A 304 3.45 -0.94 -11.12
N LEU A 305 2.28 -1.58 -11.20
CA LEU A 305 2.07 -2.78 -12.02
C LEU A 305 2.33 -2.48 -13.51
N SER A 306 1.71 -1.44 -14.07
CA SER A 306 1.92 -1.00 -15.45
C SER A 306 3.39 -0.74 -15.74
N ALA A 307 4.09 -0.04 -14.84
CA ALA A 307 5.52 0.22 -14.99
C ALA A 307 6.35 -1.07 -14.98
N LEU A 308 6.04 -2.01 -14.08
CA LEU A 308 6.71 -3.31 -14.01
C LEU A 308 6.52 -4.10 -15.30
N VAL A 309 5.30 -4.19 -15.81
CA VAL A 309 4.99 -4.89 -17.06
C VAL A 309 5.69 -4.22 -18.24
N ARG A 310 5.55 -2.90 -18.43
CA ARG A 310 6.22 -2.16 -19.53
C ARG A 310 7.73 -2.26 -19.51
N LYS A 311 8.33 -2.43 -18.32
CA LYS A 311 9.78 -2.56 -18.14
C LYS A 311 10.31 -3.96 -18.47
N THR A 312 9.45 -4.96 -18.43
CA THR A 312 9.81 -6.38 -18.51
C THR A 312 9.29 -7.05 -19.79
N THR A 313 8.12 -6.64 -20.29
CA THR A 313 7.44 -7.24 -21.44
C THR A 313 6.96 -6.16 -22.44
N ASP A 314 6.44 -6.60 -23.59
CA ASP A 314 5.77 -5.76 -24.59
C ASP A 314 4.22 -5.85 -24.50
N PHE A 315 3.67 -6.45 -23.44
CA PHE A 315 2.22 -6.68 -23.32
C PHE A 315 1.37 -5.41 -23.36
N LEU A 316 1.97 -4.27 -23.04
CA LEU A 316 1.32 -2.97 -22.96
C LEU A 316 1.81 -1.99 -24.03
N ASP A 317 2.68 -2.43 -24.93
CA ASP A 317 3.21 -1.60 -26.02
C ASP A 317 2.24 -1.49 -27.20
#